data_AF-A0A929HTY0-F1
#
_entry.id   AF-A0A929HTY0-F1
#
_cell.length_a   1.000
_cell.length_b   1.000
_cell.length_c   1.000
_cell.angle_alpha   90.00
_cell.angle_beta   90.00
_cell.angle_gamma   90.00
#
_symmetry.space_group_name_H-M   'P 1'
#
loop_
_entity.id
_entity.type
_entity.pdbx_description
1 polymer ?
#
loop_
_entity_poly.entity_id
_entity_poly.type
_entity_poly.pdbx_seq_one_letter_code
_entity_poly.pdbx_strand_id
1 'polypeptide(L)'
;NFKKANKILKKIHKEWPDPYFYMGLAYKEAYKFSDAADQFKKVLEINTTFVDKADYELKLVQKIERAMPGTTIGKKVALLQKVKRVDVAALFIQEMKLDKIYEKFRPKKFDTSFKSPGQSSSAYQMPVPADVVDHPLRTDVQTVVTLKIKGLSAFPNGTFAPNEFITRASYAMMMADVISTISNDPSLDTKYIGNVSPFADVRNDLPYFNAIMVCTTRGIIEAERGLRQNIFNPMGSISGADALLIIRRVKEDLKIF
;
A
#
# COMPACT_ATOMS: atom_id res chain seq x y z
N ASN A 1 -27.55 14.74 7.41
CA ASN A 1 -26.35 14.93 8.26
C ASN A 1 -26.23 13.75 9.22
N PHE A 2 -25.16 12.97 9.12
CA PHE A 2 -24.88 11.77 9.91
C PHE A 2 -25.12 11.91 11.42
N LYS A 3 -24.75 13.05 12.02
CA LYS A 3 -24.92 13.29 13.46
C LYS A 3 -26.39 13.28 13.90
N LYS A 4 -27.28 13.86 13.10
CA LYS A 4 -28.72 13.88 13.38
C LYS A 4 -29.30 12.46 13.31
N ALA A 5 -28.93 11.69 12.29
CA ALA A 5 -29.39 10.32 12.12
C ALA A 5 -28.94 9.42 13.28
N ASN A 6 -27.68 9.51 13.70
CA ASN A 6 -27.15 8.74 14.84
C ASN A 6 -27.88 9.10 16.16
N LYS A 7 -28.21 10.38 16.37
CA LYS A 7 -28.99 10.83 17.55
C LYS A 7 -30.40 10.23 17.59
N ILE A 8 -31.06 10.10 16.44
CA ILE A 8 -32.41 9.52 16.34
C ILE A 8 -32.34 8.01 16.58
N LEU A 9 -31.39 7.33 15.94
CA LEU A 9 -31.18 5.89 16.04
C LEU A 9 -30.98 5.44 17.49
N LYS A 10 -30.14 6.15 18.25
CA LYS A 10 -29.92 5.90 19.69
C LYS A 10 -31.19 6.05 20.56
N LYS A 11 -32.21 6.77 20.09
CA LYS A 11 -33.46 6.99 20.84
C LYS A 11 -34.54 5.97 20.53
N ILE A 12 -34.64 5.52 19.28
CA ILE A 12 -35.81 4.74 18.82
C ILE A 12 -35.47 3.25 18.67
N HIS A 13 -34.24 2.92 18.28
CA HIS A 13 -33.88 1.56 17.85
C HIS A 13 -32.53 1.13 18.44
N LYS A 14 -32.33 1.34 19.74
CA LYS A 14 -31.06 1.07 20.41
C LYS A 14 -30.62 -0.41 20.29
N GLU A 15 -31.58 -1.32 20.22
CA GLU A 15 -31.36 -2.76 20.18
C GLU A 15 -31.43 -3.35 18.76
N TRP A 16 -31.64 -2.52 17.73
CA TRP A 16 -31.68 -3.01 16.35
C TRP A 16 -30.31 -2.85 15.72
N PRO A 17 -29.68 -3.93 15.25
CA PRO A 17 -28.34 -3.87 14.67
C PRO A 17 -28.34 -3.26 13.25
N ASP A 18 -29.40 -3.45 12.45
CA ASP A 18 -29.45 -3.02 11.04
C ASP A 18 -29.12 -1.54 10.86
N PRO A 19 -29.74 -0.60 11.61
CA PRO A 19 -29.44 0.81 11.45
C PRO A 19 -27.98 1.15 11.74
N TYR A 20 -27.37 0.52 12.75
CA TYR A 20 -25.94 0.71 13.05
C TYR A 20 -25.07 0.13 11.95
N PHE A 21 -25.39 -1.07 11.43
CA PHE A 21 -24.64 -1.69 10.35
C PHE A 21 -24.60 -0.81 9.08
N TYR A 22 -25.75 -0.35 8.60
CA TYR A 22 -25.83 0.50 7.42
C TYR A 22 -25.23 1.89 7.65
N MET A 23 -25.33 2.44 8.87
CA MET A 23 -24.65 3.68 9.23
C MET A 23 -23.13 3.51 9.20
N GLY A 24 -22.62 2.38 9.67
CA GLY A 24 -21.20 2.02 9.60
C GLY A 24 -20.69 1.97 8.15
N LEU A 25 -21.45 1.32 7.26
CA LEU A 25 -21.15 1.31 5.82
C LEU A 25 -21.13 2.73 5.24
N ALA A 26 -22.12 3.55 5.56
CA ALA A 26 -22.19 4.92 5.06
C ALA A 26 -21.03 5.81 5.57
N TYR A 27 -20.60 5.62 6.83
CA TYR A 27 -19.39 6.29 7.35
C TYR A 27 -18.11 5.80 6.67
N LYS A 28 -18.00 4.49 6.40
CA LYS A 28 -16.86 3.89 5.68
C LYS A 28 -16.70 4.50 4.28
N GLU A 29 -17.79 4.58 3.51
CA GLU A 29 -17.80 5.20 2.18
C GLU A 29 -17.51 6.71 2.23
N ALA A 30 -17.84 7.38 3.33
CA ALA A 30 -17.48 8.77 3.58
C ALA A 30 -16.05 8.95 4.13
N TYR A 31 -15.24 7.89 4.19
CA TYR A 31 -13.89 7.84 4.77
C TYR A 31 -13.79 8.27 6.23
N LYS A 32 -14.87 8.09 6.98
CA LYS A 32 -14.95 8.34 8.43
C LYS A 32 -14.78 7.03 9.18
N PHE A 33 -13.59 6.45 9.06
CA PHE A 33 -13.30 5.09 9.54
C PHE A 33 -13.53 4.92 11.05
N SER A 34 -13.24 5.95 11.85
CA SER A 34 -13.49 5.92 13.29
C SER A 34 -14.98 5.88 13.64
N ASP A 35 -15.77 6.75 13.02
CA ASP A 35 -17.22 6.75 13.19
C ASP A 35 -17.82 5.40 12.72
N ALA A 36 -17.30 4.84 11.62
CA ALA A 36 -17.70 3.54 11.09
C ALA A 36 -17.39 2.40 12.07
N ALA A 37 -16.18 2.37 12.63
CA ALA A 37 -15.75 1.39 13.62
C ALA A 37 -16.68 1.40 14.83
N ASP A 38 -17.06 2.57 15.32
CA ASP A 38 -17.98 2.70 16.44
C ASP A 38 -19.38 2.18 16.13
N GLN A 39 -19.87 2.33 14.89
CA GLN A 39 -21.16 1.74 14.51
C GLN A 39 -21.07 0.21 14.42
N PHE A 40 -19.99 -0.35 13.84
CA PHE A 40 -19.83 -1.79 13.77
C PHE A 40 -19.67 -2.44 15.15
N LYS A 41 -18.94 -1.80 16.08
CA LYS A 41 -18.88 -2.25 17.48
C LYS A 41 -20.26 -2.34 18.11
N LYS A 42 -21.16 -1.39 17.84
CA LYS A 42 -22.54 -1.43 18.35
C LYS A 42 -23.33 -2.63 17.82
N VAL A 43 -23.12 -3.03 16.57
CA VAL A 43 -23.72 -4.26 16.02
C VAL A 43 -23.23 -5.49 16.77
N LEU A 44 -21.92 -5.57 17.05
CA LEU A 44 -21.33 -6.67 17.81
C LEU A 44 -21.78 -6.70 19.27
N GLU A 45 -22.01 -5.54 19.90
CA GLU A 45 -22.57 -5.44 21.25
C GLU A 45 -24.02 -5.94 21.32
N ILE A 46 -24.83 -5.69 20.29
CA ILE A 46 -26.22 -6.17 20.20
C ILE A 46 -26.25 -7.68 19.95
N ASN A 47 -25.31 -8.21 19.17
CA ASN A 47 -25.07 -9.64 18.96
C ASN A 47 -26.28 -10.46 18.48
N THR A 48 -27.02 -9.94 17.48
CA THR A 48 -28.17 -10.63 16.88
C THR A 48 -27.99 -10.90 15.39
N THR A 49 -28.28 -9.93 14.53
CA THR A 49 -28.05 -10.02 13.08
C THR A 49 -26.81 -9.21 12.67
N PHE A 50 -26.25 -9.51 11.48
CA PHE A 50 -25.06 -8.85 10.91
C PHE A 50 -23.75 -9.00 11.68
N VAL A 51 -23.68 -9.85 12.71
CA VAL A 51 -22.49 -10.00 13.56
C VAL A 51 -21.22 -10.29 12.74
N ASP A 52 -21.22 -11.34 11.91
CA ASP A 52 -20.04 -11.70 11.10
C ASP A 52 -19.64 -10.61 10.10
N LYS A 53 -20.64 -9.95 9.49
CA LYS A 53 -20.41 -8.86 8.53
C LYS A 53 -19.83 -7.63 9.24
N ALA A 54 -20.34 -7.30 10.42
CA ALA A 54 -19.86 -6.18 11.21
C ALA A 54 -18.45 -6.44 11.76
N ASP A 55 -18.14 -7.67 12.18
CA ASP A 55 -16.79 -8.04 12.62
C ASP A 55 -15.77 -7.92 11.46
N TYR A 56 -16.14 -8.42 10.27
CA TYR A 56 -15.32 -8.26 9.07
C TYR A 56 -15.06 -6.78 8.74
N GLU A 57 -16.12 -5.96 8.69
CA GLU A 57 -16.01 -4.53 8.39
C GLU A 57 -15.25 -3.76 9.48
N LEU A 58 -15.45 -4.11 10.76
CA LEU A 58 -14.72 -3.53 11.88
C LEU A 58 -13.22 -3.78 11.76
N LYS A 59 -12.82 -5.03 11.46
CA LYS A 59 -11.41 -5.40 11.25
C LYS A 59 -10.79 -4.62 10.10
N LEU A 60 -11.52 -4.43 9.00
CA LEU A 60 -11.08 -3.63 7.87
C LEU A 60 -10.86 -2.17 8.27
N VAL A 61 -11.87 -1.49 8.85
CA VAL A 61 -11.74 -0.06 9.19
C VAL A 61 -10.67 0.18 10.25
N GLN A 62 -10.52 -0.69 11.24
CA GLN A 62 -9.44 -0.60 12.22
C GLN A 62 -8.06 -0.74 11.58
N LYS A 63 -7.91 -1.63 10.58
CA LYS A 63 -6.66 -1.77 9.82
C LYS A 63 -6.34 -0.46 9.08
N ILE A 64 -7.35 0.15 8.44
CA ILE A 64 -7.20 1.43 7.75
C ILE A 64 -6.84 2.55 8.72
N GLU A 65 -7.46 2.60 9.91
CA GLU A 65 -7.10 3.58 10.95
C GLU A 65 -5.65 3.46 11.38
N ARG A 66 -5.14 2.23 11.59
CA ARG A 66 -3.73 1.99 11.92
C ARG A 66 -2.78 2.43 10.80
N ALA A 67 -3.20 2.28 9.54
CA ALA A 67 -2.42 2.71 8.39
C ALA A 67 -2.40 4.25 8.23
N MET A 68 -3.37 4.96 8.82
CA MET A 68 -3.47 6.43 8.82
C MET A 68 -3.31 7.09 7.44
N PRO A 69 -4.10 6.72 6.41
CA PRO A 69 -3.98 7.33 5.09
C PRO A 69 -4.28 8.83 5.13
N GLY A 70 -3.31 9.64 4.72
CA GLY A 70 -3.38 11.09 4.68
C GLY A 70 -4.01 11.65 3.41
N THR A 71 -4.01 10.88 2.32
CA THR A 71 -4.50 11.33 1.01
C THR A 71 -5.87 10.77 0.64
N THR A 72 -6.59 11.47 -0.24
CA THR A 72 -7.86 10.98 -0.80
C THR A 72 -7.65 9.70 -1.62
N ILE A 73 -6.54 9.58 -2.35
CA ILE A 73 -6.21 8.35 -3.06
C ILE A 73 -5.92 7.20 -2.09
N GLY A 74 -5.17 7.45 -1.01
CA GLY A 74 -4.92 6.47 0.04
C GLY A 74 -6.23 5.95 0.62
N LYS A 75 -7.16 6.84 0.98
CA LYS A 75 -8.49 6.47 1.50
C LYS A 75 -9.32 5.66 0.50
N LYS A 76 -9.27 5.98 -0.80
CA LYS A 76 -9.91 5.20 -1.87
C LYS A 76 -9.32 3.80 -1.98
N VAL A 77 -8.00 3.72 -2.11
CA VAL A 77 -7.27 2.46 -2.26
C VAL A 77 -7.46 1.58 -1.03
N ALA A 78 -7.52 2.15 0.17
CA ALA A 78 -7.72 1.45 1.44
C ALA A 78 -8.95 0.50 1.44
N LEU A 79 -9.98 0.81 0.64
CA LEU A 79 -11.20 0.00 0.53
C LEU A 79 -11.09 -1.14 -0.51
N LEU A 80 -10.01 -1.20 -1.30
CA LEU A 80 -9.83 -2.21 -2.33
C LEU A 80 -9.39 -3.54 -1.73
N GLN A 81 -10.05 -4.63 -2.13
CA GLN A 81 -9.66 -6.00 -1.78
C GLN A 81 -8.37 -6.44 -2.48
N LYS A 82 -8.13 -5.94 -3.69
CA LYS A 82 -6.93 -6.19 -4.48
C LYS A 82 -6.49 -4.90 -5.14
N VAL A 83 -5.24 -4.50 -4.89
CA VAL A 83 -4.67 -3.31 -5.54
C VAL A 83 -4.09 -3.67 -6.90
N LYS A 84 -4.22 -2.73 -7.82
CA LYS A 84 -3.58 -2.77 -9.12
C LYS A 84 -2.23 -2.06 -9.10
N ARG A 85 -1.45 -2.26 -10.14
CA ARG A 85 -0.13 -1.62 -10.33
C ARG A 85 -0.22 -0.10 -10.33
N VAL A 86 -1.29 0.47 -10.90
CA VAL A 86 -1.51 1.93 -10.88
C VAL A 86 -1.87 2.46 -9.49
N ASP A 87 -2.58 1.69 -8.68
CA ASP A 87 -2.92 2.06 -7.30
C ASP A 87 -1.64 2.15 -6.47
N VAL A 88 -0.74 1.18 -6.62
CA VAL A 88 0.56 1.17 -5.93
C VAL A 88 1.42 2.35 -6.35
N ALA A 89 1.48 2.67 -7.65
CA ALA A 89 2.20 3.85 -8.14
C ALA A 89 1.69 5.14 -7.46
N ALA A 90 0.37 5.33 -7.40
CA ALA A 90 -0.22 6.49 -6.76
C ALA A 90 0.01 6.51 -5.24
N LEU A 91 -0.04 5.36 -4.55
CA LEU A 91 0.32 5.28 -3.13
C LEU A 91 1.77 5.71 -2.88
N PHE A 92 2.71 5.28 -3.72
CA PHE A 92 4.13 5.60 -3.55
C PHE A 92 4.43 7.09 -3.74
N ILE A 93 3.74 7.74 -4.66
CA ILE A 93 3.95 9.17 -4.93
C ILE A 93 3.12 10.04 -3.99
N GLN A 94 1.82 9.78 -3.88
CA GLN A 94 0.93 10.68 -3.13
C GLN A 94 0.97 10.44 -1.62
N GLU A 95 1.00 9.17 -1.19
CA GLU A 95 0.96 8.83 0.24
C GLU A 95 2.37 8.74 0.85
N MET A 96 3.29 8.04 0.18
CA MET A 96 4.65 7.85 0.67
C MET A 96 5.59 9.01 0.28
N LYS A 97 5.30 9.76 -0.79
CA LYS A 97 6.11 10.90 -1.27
C LYS A 97 7.53 10.49 -1.65
N LEU A 98 7.67 9.37 -2.35
CA LEU A 98 8.98 8.82 -2.75
C LEU A 98 9.77 9.74 -3.68
N ASP A 99 9.11 10.56 -4.49
CA ASP A 99 9.73 11.62 -5.28
C ASP A 99 10.59 12.55 -4.40
N LYS A 100 9.99 13.07 -3.33
CA LYS A 100 10.65 14.00 -2.40
C LYS A 100 11.67 13.30 -1.51
N ILE A 101 11.42 12.05 -1.15
CA ILE A 101 12.36 11.27 -0.33
C ILE A 101 13.60 10.95 -1.15
N TYR A 102 13.44 10.43 -2.37
CA TYR A 102 14.57 10.02 -3.20
C TYR A 102 15.45 11.19 -3.61
N GLU A 103 14.91 12.40 -3.77
CA GLU A 103 15.70 13.62 -3.97
C GLU A 103 16.69 13.90 -2.82
N LYS A 104 16.36 13.51 -1.58
CA LYS A 104 17.23 13.70 -0.41
C LYS A 104 18.33 12.64 -0.31
N PHE A 105 18.00 11.40 -0.71
CA PHE A 105 18.88 10.23 -0.50
C PHE A 105 19.68 9.82 -1.73
N ARG A 106 19.27 10.21 -2.94
CA ARG A 106 20.10 10.01 -4.14
C ARG A 106 21.17 11.10 -4.19
N PRO A 107 22.45 10.75 -4.38
CA PRO A 107 23.49 11.75 -4.61
C PRO A 107 23.09 12.59 -5.83
N LYS A 108 23.10 13.92 -5.68
CA LYS A 108 22.91 14.84 -6.80
C LYS A 108 23.97 14.51 -7.84
N LYS A 109 23.58 13.85 -8.93
CA LYS A 109 24.42 13.78 -10.13
C LYS A 109 24.47 15.20 -10.68
N PHE A 110 25.53 15.93 -10.36
CA PHE A 110 25.84 17.17 -11.06
C PHE A 110 26.11 16.78 -12.51
N ASP A 111 25.22 17.20 -13.38
CA ASP A 111 25.41 17.10 -14.82
C ASP A 111 26.52 18.11 -15.19
N THR A 112 27.76 17.62 -15.31
CA THR A 112 28.92 18.43 -15.73
C THR A 112 28.91 18.70 -17.24
N SER A 113 27.86 18.29 -17.95
CA SER A 113 27.68 18.57 -19.37
C SER A 113 27.34 20.04 -19.57
N PHE A 114 28.06 20.69 -20.47
CA PHE A 114 27.81 22.07 -20.88
C PHE A 114 26.35 22.21 -21.38
N LYS A 115 25.58 23.12 -20.76
CA LYS A 115 24.22 23.48 -21.20
C LYS A 115 24.25 24.85 -21.84
N SER A 116 23.87 24.93 -23.12
CA SER A 116 23.75 26.20 -23.82
C SER A 116 22.69 27.09 -23.15
N PRO A 117 22.91 28.43 -23.03
CA PRO A 117 21.95 29.35 -22.45
C PRO A 117 20.60 29.28 -23.19
N GLY A 118 19.52 28.93 -22.49
CA GLY A 118 18.17 28.81 -23.05
C GLY A 118 17.60 27.38 -23.08
N GLN A 119 18.41 26.35 -22.78
CA GLN A 119 17.87 25.02 -22.48
C GLN A 119 17.59 24.92 -20.98
N SER A 120 16.32 25.08 -20.61
CA SER A 120 15.81 24.57 -19.34
C SER A 120 16.30 23.14 -19.17
N SER A 121 16.97 22.84 -18.07
CA SER A 121 17.48 21.50 -17.77
C SER A 121 16.30 20.52 -17.73
N SER A 122 16.00 19.88 -18.85
CA SER A 122 15.08 18.77 -18.95
C SER A 122 15.75 17.57 -18.28
N ALA A 123 15.64 17.50 -16.95
CA ALA A 123 15.92 16.29 -16.22
C ALA A 123 15.01 15.20 -16.80
N TYR A 124 15.59 14.37 -17.68
CA TYR A 124 15.04 13.19 -18.35
C TYR A 124 13.61 12.82 -17.93
N GLN A 125 12.61 13.42 -18.56
CA GLN A 125 11.25 12.92 -18.45
C GLN A 125 11.20 11.62 -19.25
N MET A 126 11.23 10.48 -18.56
CA MET A 126 10.93 9.19 -19.19
C MET A 126 9.58 9.32 -19.93
N PRO A 127 9.45 8.76 -21.14
CA PRO A 127 8.20 8.78 -21.87
C PRO A 127 7.07 8.20 -21.01
N VAL A 128 5.89 8.85 -21.05
CA VAL A 128 4.69 8.32 -20.42
C VAL A 128 4.35 6.99 -21.11
N PRO A 129 4.13 5.89 -20.38
CA PRO A 129 3.75 4.62 -21.00
C PRO A 129 2.46 4.76 -21.82
N ALA A 130 2.41 4.10 -22.98
CA ALA A 130 1.37 4.34 -23.97
C ALA A 130 -0.05 4.04 -23.45
N ASP A 131 -0.18 3.05 -22.57
CA ASP A 131 -1.44 2.60 -21.98
C ASP A 131 -1.92 3.42 -20.76
N VAL A 132 -1.18 4.47 -20.38
CA VAL A 132 -1.57 5.38 -19.28
C VAL A 132 -1.66 6.85 -19.70
N VAL A 133 -1.46 7.18 -20.98
CA VAL A 133 -1.43 8.57 -21.47
C VAL A 133 -2.69 9.36 -21.05
N ASP A 134 -3.86 8.76 -21.22
CA ASP A 134 -5.15 9.37 -20.86
C ASP A 134 -5.63 9.02 -19.44
N HIS A 135 -4.79 8.35 -18.65
CA HIS A 135 -5.16 7.92 -17.31
C HIS A 135 -5.05 9.08 -16.30
N PRO A 136 -6.00 9.26 -15.35
CA PRO A 136 -5.93 10.33 -14.35
C PRO A 136 -4.67 10.30 -13.46
N LEU A 137 -4.10 9.10 -13.26
CA LEU A 137 -2.87 8.86 -12.49
C LEU A 137 -1.60 8.81 -13.37
N ARG A 138 -1.65 9.34 -14.61
CA ARG A 138 -0.50 9.32 -15.54
C ARG A 138 0.76 9.92 -14.94
N THR A 139 0.63 10.99 -14.16
CA THR A 139 1.76 11.68 -13.54
C THR A 139 2.41 10.80 -12.47
N ASP A 140 1.62 10.12 -11.64
CA ASP A 140 2.14 9.19 -10.63
C ASP A 140 2.92 8.05 -11.30
N VAL A 141 2.35 7.48 -12.38
CA VAL A 141 3.00 6.42 -13.16
C VAL A 141 4.30 6.92 -13.79
N GLN A 142 4.30 8.09 -14.44
CA GLN A 142 5.49 8.66 -15.03
C GLN A 142 6.58 8.90 -13.98
N THR A 143 6.21 9.36 -12.78
CA THR A 143 7.16 9.59 -11.70
C THR A 143 7.77 8.30 -11.18
N VAL A 144 7.00 7.24 -10.90
CA VAL A 144 7.60 5.97 -10.42
C VAL A 144 8.51 5.32 -11.47
N VAL A 145 8.17 5.44 -12.76
CA VAL A 145 9.03 4.98 -13.87
C VAL A 145 10.32 5.80 -13.92
N THR A 146 10.24 7.12 -13.77
CA THR A 146 11.41 8.02 -13.73
C THR A 146 12.31 7.72 -12.52
N LEU A 147 11.70 7.42 -11.37
CA LEU A 147 12.42 7.01 -10.18
C LEU A 147 13.05 5.61 -10.31
N LYS A 148 12.67 4.82 -11.33
CA LYS A 148 13.15 3.45 -11.56
C LYS A 148 12.90 2.53 -10.38
N ILE A 149 11.74 2.65 -9.74
CA ILE A 149 11.36 1.78 -8.63
C ILE A 149 11.18 0.36 -9.16
N LYS A 150 11.87 -0.60 -8.55
CA LYS A 150 11.83 -2.00 -8.99
C LYS A 150 10.40 -2.53 -8.91
N GLY A 151 9.94 -3.17 -9.98
CA GLY A 151 8.55 -3.69 -10.09
C GLY A 151 7.52 -2.67 -10.58
N LEU A 152 7.89 -1.38 -10.74
CA LEU A 152 7.04 -0.32 -11.30
C LEU A 152 7.66 0.36 -12.53
N SER A 153 8.59 -0.32 -13.20
CA SER A 153 9.08 0.12 -14.51
C SER A 153 8.05 -0.16 -15.62
N ALA A 154 8.15 0.57 -16.73
CA ALA A 154 7.48 0.17 -17.96
C ALA A 154 8.08 -1.15 -18.48
N PHE A 155 7.27 -1.94 -19.19
CA PHE A 155 7.70 -3.14 -19.89
C PHE A 155 8.50 -2.78 -21.16
N PRO A 156 9.26 -3.73 -21.74
CA PRO A 156 10.05 -3.48 -22.95
C PRO A 156 9.25 -2.99 -24.16
N ASN A 157 7.95 -3.30 -24.22
CA ASN A 157 7.01 -2.84 -25.24
C ASN A 157 6.48 -1.40 -24.98
N GLY A 158 6.94 -0.71 -23.94
CA GLY A 158 6.53 0.65 -23.59
C GLY A 158 5.20 0.76 -22.82
N THR A 159 4.60 -0.35 -22.39
CA THR A 159 3.37 -0.33 -21.58
C THR A 159 3.67 -0.41 -20.08
N PHE A 160 2.73 0.00 -19.24
CA PHE A 160 2.81 -0.09 -17.78
C PHE A 160 1.96 -1.22 -17.20
N ALA A 161 0.89 -1.64 -17.88
CA ALA A 161 -0.16 -2.53 -17.40
C ALA A 161 -0.84 -2.01 -16.10
N PRO A 162 -1.49 -0.84 -16.15
CA PRO A 162 -2.05 -0.19 -14.95
C PRO A 162 -3.09 -1.03 -14.21
N ASN A 163 -3.77 -1.95 -14.92
CA ASN A 163 -4.82 -2.81 -14.39
C ASN A 163 -4.33 -4.16 -13.85
N GLU A 164 -3.03 -4.45 -13.94
CA GLU A 164 -2.45 -5.69 -13.41
C GLU A 164 -2.55 -5.71 -11.88
N PHE A 165 -3.07 -6.80 -11.31
CA PHE A 165 -3.14 -6.97 -9.86
C PHE A 165 -1.77 -7.30 -9.28
N ILE A 166 -1.47 -6.72 -8.12
CA ILE A 166 -0.20 -6.93 -7.44
C ILE A 166 -0.29 -8.11 -6.47
N THR A 167 0.68 -9.01 -6.57
CA THR A 167 0.88 -10.11 -5.62
C THR A 167 1.66 -9.65 -4.39
N ARG A 168 1.51 -10.36 -3.27
CA ARG A 168 2.29 -10.10 -2.04
C ARG A 168 3.79 -10.14 -2.28
N ALA A 169 4.28 -11.10 -3.09
CA ALA A 169 5.70 -11.17 -3.43
C ALA A 169 6.17 -9.98 -4.27
N SER A 170 5.37 -9.55 -5.25
CA SER A 170 5.68 -8.37 -6.07
C SER A 170 5.77 -7.11 -5.21
N TYR A 171 4.81 -6.94 -4.30
CA TYR A 171 4.83 -5.82 -3.37
C TYR A 171 6.01 -5.86 -2.39
N ALA A 172 6.39 -7.05 -1.91
CA ALA A 172 7.59 -7.23 -1.08
C ALA A 172 8.87 -6.82 -1.82
N MET A 173 8.99 -7.15 -3.11
CA MET A 173 10.12 -6.70 -3.93
C MET A 173 10.18 -5.17 -4.06
N MET A 174 9.03 -4.52 -4.26
CA MET A 174 8.95 -3.06 -4.31
C MET A 174 9.36 -2.43 -2.98
N MET A 175 8.85 -2.95 -1.86
CA MET A 175 9.20 -2.45 -0.52
C MET A 175 10.68 -2.66 -0.19
N ALA A 176 11.24 -3.83 -0.52
CA ALA A 176 12.67 -4.10 -0.30
C ALA A 176 13.57 -3.13 -1.09
N ASP A 177 13.22 -2.82 -2.35
CA ASP A 177 13.90 -1.82 -3.17
C ASP A 177 13.85 -0.42 -2.56
N VAL A 178 12.67 -0.02 -2.06
CA VAL A 178 12.48 1.26 -1.36
C VAL A 178 13.32 1.33 -0.09
N ILE A 179 13.32 0.26 0.72
CA ILE A 179 14.12 0.17 1.94
C ILE A 179 15.62 0.24 1.63
N SER A 180 16.09 -0.52 0.65
CA SER A 180 17.48 -0.56 0.18
C SER A 180 17.94 0.83 -0.29
N THR A 181 17.11 1.50 -1.10
CA THR A 181 17.39 2.83 -1.62
C THR A 181 17.44 3.90 -0.53
N ILE A 182 16.46 3.95 0.37
CA ILE A 182 16.40 4.99 1.41
C ILE A 182 17.47 4.77 2.48
N SER A 183 17.75 3.51 2.83
CA SER A 183 18.81 3.18 3.80
C SER A 183 20.22 3.34 3.21
N ASN A 184 20.35 3.53 1.89
CA ASN A 184 21.61 3.49 1.16
C ASN A 184 22.44 2.23 1.49
N ASP A 185 21.77 1.08 1.57
CA ASP A 185 22.36 -0.20 1.96
C ASP A 185 22.11 -1.25 0.87
N PRO A 186 22.97 -1.32 -0.16
CA PRO A 186 22.81 -2.28 -1.25
C PRO A 186 23.03 -3.73 -0.81
N SER A 187 23.57 -3.97 0.39
CA SER A 187 23.73 -5.35 0.90
C SER A 187 22.38 -6.03 1.14
N LEU A 188 21.30 -5.24 1.33
CA LEU A 188 19.95 -5.76 1.51
C LEU A 188 19.43 -6.51 0.29
N ASP A 189 19.96 -6.24 -0.91
CA ASP A 189 19.53 -6.89 -2.15
C ASP A 189 19.95 -8.37 -2.22
N THR A 190 20.96 -8.77 -1.42
CA THR A 190 21.53 -10.13 -1.41
C THR A 190 21.66 -10.75 -0.03
N LYS A 191 21.32 -10.00 1.04
CA LYS A 191 21.54 -10.36 2.45
C LYS A 191 21.12 -11.78 2.84
N TYR A 192 20.04 -12.29 2.27
CA TYR A 192 19.46 -13.60 2.63
C TYR A 192 19.65 -14.67 1.56
N ILE A 193 20.39 -14.40 0.47
CA ILE A 193 20.67 -15.41 -0.56
C ILE A 193 21.41 -16.60 0.08
N GLY A 194 20.92 -17.81 -0.18
CA GLY A 194 21.47 -19.05 0.39
C GLY A 194 20.93 -19.44 1.77
N ASN A 195 20.19 -18.56 2.45
CA ASN A 195 19.57 -18.92 3.72
C ASN A 195 18.43 -19.94 3.54
N VAL A 196 18.14 -20.67 4.61
CA VAL A 196 16.97 -21.55 4.65
C VAL A 196 15.71 -20.70 4.78
N SER A 197 14.68 -21.05 4.02
CA SER A 197 13.39 -20.37 4.11
C SER A 197 12.68 -20.72 5.42
N PRO A 198 12.17 -19.73 6.18
CA PRO A 198 11.31 -19.97 7.32
C PRO A 198 9.84 -20.21 6.92
N PHE A 199 9.52 -20.17 5.62
CA PHE A 199 8.17 -20.30 5.09
C PHE A 199 7.97 -21.63 4.38
N ALA A 200 6.83 -22.27 4.64
CA ALA A 200 6.48 -23.55 4.02
C ALA A 200 6.26 -23.43 2.49
N ASP A 201 5.89 -22.25 2.01
CA ASP A 201 5.45 -21.98 0.64
C ASP A 201 6.40 -21.08 -0.16
N VAL A 202 7.60 -20.80 0.37
CA VAL A 202 8.63 -20.01 -0.32
C VAL A 202 9.93 -20.79 -0.34
N ARG A 203 10.39 -21.17 -1.53
CA ARG A 203 11.75 -21.71 -1.72
C ARG A 203 12.78 -20.59 -1.70
N ASN A 204 13.99 -20.90 -1.25
CA ASN A 204 15.06 -19.91 -1.11
C ASN A 204 15.72 -19.49 -2.43
N ASP A 205 15.49 -20.21 -3.52
CA ASP A 205 15.99 -19.93 -4.87
C ASP A 205 15.04 -19.09 -5.72
N LEU A 206 13.87 -18.71 -5.18
CA LEU A 206 12.90 -17.88 -5.89
C LEU A 206 13.36 -16.42 -5.98
N PRO A 207 13.10 -15.70 -7.09
CA PRO A 207 13.58 -14.33 -7.29
C PRO A 207 13.15 -13.33 -6.21
N TYR A 208 12.02 -13.58 -5.56
CA TYR A 208 11.45 -12.72 -4.52
C TYR A 208 11.81 -13.16 -3.10
N PHE A 209 12.53 -14.28 -2.90
CA PHE A 209 12.85 -14.81 -1.58
C PHE A 209 13.59 -13.80 -0.70
N ASN A 210 14.65 -13.19 -1.23
CA ASN A 210 15.43 -12.20 -0.49
C ASN A 210 14.57 -11.01 -0.04
N ALA A 211 13.71 -10.50 -0.93
CA ALA A 211 12.81 -9.37 -0.62
C ALA A 211 11.77 -9.73 0.46
N ILE A 212 11.22 -10.94 0.41
CA ILE A 212 10.33 -11.47 1.45
C ILE A 212 11.07 -11.50 2.79
N MET A 213 12.29 -12.02 2.83
CA MET A 213 13.09 -12.07 4.04
C MET A 213 13.40 -10.67 4.59
N VAL A 214 13.78 -9.71 3.74
CA VAL A 214 13.99 -8.31 4.15
C VAL A 214 12.74 -7.72 4.80
N CYS A 215 11.58 -7.88 4.18
CA CYS A 215 10.34 -7.30 4.70
C CYS A 215 9.83 -7.99 5.96
N THR A 216 9.92 -9.32 6.04
CA THR A 216 9.37 -10.09 7.16
C THR A 216 10.26 -10.02 8.40
N THR A 217 11.58 -10.08 8.24
CA THR A 217 12.53 -9.98 9.37
C THR A 217 12.53 -8.60 10.04
N ARG A 218 12.12 -7.55 9.32
CA ARG A 218 11.92 -6.20 9.85
C ARG A 218 10.49 -5.94 10.40
N GLY A 219 9.61 -6.94 10.37
CA GLY A 219 8.21 -6.77 10.80
C GLY A 219 7.36 -5.91 9.86
N ILE A 220 7.83 -5.63 8.65
CA ILE A 220 7.14 -4.77 7.67
C ILE A 220 5.97 -5.52 7.04
N ILE A 221 6.19 -6.77 6.62
CA ILE A 221 5.15 -7.68 6.13
C ILE A 221 5.03 -8.86 7.09
N GLU A 222 3.82 -9.14 7.58
CA GLU A 222 3.55 -10.28 8.45
C GLU A 222 3.22 -11.54 7.65
N ALA A 223 3.84 -12.67 8.00
CA ALA A 223 3.44 -13.97 7.50
C ALA A 223 2.35 -14.60 8.36
N GLU A 224 1.56 -15.48 7.77
CA GLU A 224 0.52 -16.22 8.48
C GLU A 224 1.16 -17.36 9.29
N ARG A 225 0.61 -17.64 10.47
CA ARG A 225 1.04 -18.79 11.28
C ARG A 225 0.51 -20.06 10.63
N GLY A 226 1.41 -20.88 10.07
CA GLY A 226 1.08 -22.23 9.65
C GLY A 226 1.28 -23.25 10.78
N LEU A 227 0.97 -24.52 10.49
CA LEU A 227 1.00 -25.62 11.48
C LEU A 227 2.42 -25.93 11.99
N ARG A 228 3.42 -25.87 11.11
CA ARG A 228 4.83 -26.19 11.43
C ARG A 228 5.79 -25.04 11.12
N GLN A 229 5.51 -24.32 10.05
CA GLN A 229 6.25 -23.15 9.57
C GLN A 229 5.26 -22.07 9.17
N ASN A 230 5.74 -20.82 9.10
CA ASN A 230 4.90 -19.72 8.64
C ASN A 230 4.56 -19.88 7.15
N ILE A 231 3.49 -19.24 6.71
CA ILE A 231 3.05 -19.21 5.31
C ILE A 231 3.07 -17.76 4.85
N PHE A 232 3.82 -17.46 3.79
CA PHE A 232 3.91 -16.09 3.29
C PHE A 232 2.79 -15.74 2.29
N ASN A 233 2.31 -16.73 1.55
CA ASN A 233 1.36 -16.63 0.45
C ASN A 233 1.85 -15.67 -0.66
N PRO A 234 2.96 -15.99 -1.37
CA PRO A 234 3.61 -15.06 -2.29
C PRO A 234 2.74 -14.67 -3.48
N MET A 235 1.89 -15.59 -3.97
CA MET A 235 0.98 -15.36 -5.09
C MET A 235 -0.37 -14.77 -4.67
N GLY A 236 -0.61 -14.65 -3.36
CA GLY A 236 -1.80 -14.01 -2.81
C GLY A 236 -1.89 -12.54 -3.22
N SER A 237 -3.11 -12.03 -3.35
CA SER A 237 -3.34 -10.60 -3.59
C SER A 237 -3.06 -9.78 -2.34
N ILE A 238 -2.69 -8.51 -2.54
CA ILE A 238 -2.59 -7.54 -1.46
C ILE A 238 -3.78 -6.57 -1.48
N SER A 239 -4.43 -6.41 -0.33
CA SER A 239 -5.49 -5.42 -0.14
C SER A 239 -4.90 -4.03 0.00
N GLY A 240 -5.69 -2.99 -0.28
CA GLY A 240 -5.20 -1.62 -0.15
C GLY A 240 -4.94 -1.22 1.30
N ALA A 241 -5.73 -1.75 2.24
CA ALA A 241 -5.48 -1.56 3.67
C ALA A 241 -4.14 -2.19 4.10
N ASP A 242 -3.80 -3.38 3.59
CA ASP A 242 -2.50 -4.01 3.86
C ASP A 242 -1.35 -3.23 3.21
N ALA A 243 -1.51 -2.79 1.96
CA ALA A 243 -0.51 -1.98 1.26
C ALA A 243 -0.19 -0.69 2.03
N LEU A 244 -1.21 0.03 2.49
CA LEU A 244 -1.03 1.24 3.30
C LEU A 244 -0.39 0.95 4.66
N LEU A 245 -0.78 -0.14 5.33
CA LEU A 245 -0.19 -0.53 6.60
C LEU A 245 1.30 -0.87 6.45
N ILE A 246 1.67 -1.52 5.34
CA ILE A 246 3.07 -1.82 5.01
C ILE A 246 3.84 -0.51 4.73
N ILE A 247 3.28 0.42 3.94
CA ILE A 247 3.89 1.75 3.75
C ILE A 247 4.11 2.45 5.09
N ARG A 248 3.11 2.41 5.99
CA ARG A 248 3.21 2.99 7.33
C ARG A 248 4.38 2.38 8.11
N ARG A 249 4.51 1.05 8.12
CA ARG A 249 5.60 0.33 8.80
C ARG A 249 6.97 0.64 8.21
N VAL A 250 7.09 0.74 6.88
CA VAL A 250 8.35 1.17 6.24
C VAL A 250 8.72 2.58 6.70
N LYS A 251 7.75 3.50 6.76
CA LYS A 251 8.01 4.87 7.23
C LYS A 251 8.47 4.89 8.70
N GLU A 252 7.96 3.98 9.52
CA GLU A 252 8.35 3.81 10.94
C GLU A 252 9.74 3.21 11.08
N ASP A 253 10.03 2.14 10.35
CA ASP A 253 11.35 1.48 10.30
C ASP A 253 12.45 2.46 9.89
N LEU A 254 12.17 3.28 8.87
CA LEU A 254 13.14 4.22 8.29
C LEU A 254 13.12 5.62 8.94
N LYS A 255 12.21 5.87 9.89
CA LYS A 255 12.05 7.16 10.59
C LYS A 255 11.88 8.37 9.64
N ILE A 256 11.07 8.21 8.60
CA ILE A 256 10.82 9.22 7.56
C ILE A 256 9.47 9.95 7.73
N PHE A 257 9.07 10.20 8.98
CA PHE A 257 7.91 11.04 9.33
C PHE A 257 8.28 12.50 9.52
#